data_AF-A0A436DRT5-F1
#
_entry.id   AF-A0A436DRT5-F1
#
_cell.length_a   1.000
_cell.length_b   1.000
_cell.length_c   1.000
_cell.angle_alpha   90.00
_cell.angle_beta   90.00
_cell.angle_gamma   90.00
#
_symmetry.space_group_name_H-M   'P 1'
#
loop_
_entity.id
_entity.type
_entity.pdbx_description
1 polymer ?
#
loop_
_entity_poly.entity_id
_entity_poly.type
_entity_poly.pdbx_seq_one_letter_code
_entity_poly.pdbx_strand_id
1 'polypeptide(L)'
;GGTVIANVGGTITTGADGSGDGAHGVLAQSVGGGGGNGGFALSVAPAVAVAIGGGGGTGGNAGAVNVNQAATGPTVDTNGRSAIGILAQSVGGGGGNGGGAFALGGIVSVSVGGSGSAAGNGDEVTYNMANAKVTTRGTDSIG
;
A
#
# COMPACT_ATOMS: atom_id res chain seq x y z
N GLY A 1 -5.95 3.73 3.18
CA GLY A 1 -5.79 2.74 4.25
C GLY A 1 -6.39 3.28 5.52
N GLY A 2 -6.89 2.40 6.37
CA GLY A 2 -7.26 2.77 7.74
C GLY A 2 -6.07 2.68 8.68
N THR A 3 -6.20 3.23 9.88
CA THR A 3 -5.24 2.97 10.96
C THR A 3 -5.21 1.47 11.29
N VAL A 4 -4.02 0.91 11.44
CA VAL A 4 -3.82 -0.47 11.86
C VAL A 4 -3.25 -0.48 13.26
N ILE A 5 -3.88 -1.25 14.16
CA ILE A 5 -3.40 -1.44 15.52
C ILE A 5 -3.23 -2.94 15.77
N ALA A 6 -1.99 -3.37 16.00
CA ALA A 6 -1.68 -4.75 16.37
C ALA A 6 -1.26 -4.82 17.84
N ASN A 7 -2.09 -5.44 18.69
CA ASN A 7 -1.80 -5.60 20.11
C ASN A 7 -1.31 -7.03 20.36
N VAL A 8 -0.03 -7.18 20.70
CA VAL A 8 0.56 -8.48 21.04
C VAL A 8 0.49 -8.67 22.56
N GLY A 9 -0.54 -9.38 23.00
CA GLY A 9 -0.81 -9.64 24.42
C GLY A 9 -0.18 -10.92 24.98
N GLY A 10 0.45 -11.74 24.13
CA GLY A 10 1.04 -13.03 24.51
C GLY A 10 2.19 -13.43 23.59
N THR A 11 2.67 -14.67 23.73
CA THR A 11 3.77 -15.18 22.89
C THR A 11 3.24 -15.60 21.51
N ILE A 12 3.90 -15.12 20.46
CA ILE A 12 3.72 -15.57 19.08
C ILE A 12 4.94 -16.42 18.73
N THR A 13 4.75 -17.68 18.34
CA THR A 13 5.84 -18.54 17.87
C THR A 13 5.53 -19.06 16.47
N THR A 14 6.48 -18.91 15.54
CA THR A 14 6.39 -19.49 14.19
C THR A 14 7.64 -20.33 13.89
N GLY A 15 7.46 -21.41 13.12
CA GLY A 15 8.54 -22.29 12.66
C GLY A 15 9.27 -23.10 13.74
N ALA A 16 8.65 -23.34 14.89
CA ALA A 16 9.28 -24.05 16.02
C ALA A 16 9.73 -25.49 15.67
N ASP A 17 9.06 -26.13 14.71
CA ASP A 17 9.37 -27.45 14.18
C ASP A 17 10.38 -27.43 13.01
N GLY A 18 10.92 -26.26 12.68
CA GLY A 18 11.82 -26.05 11.54
C GLY A 18 11.11 -25.77 10.21
N SER A 19 9.79 -25.58 10.19
CA SER A 19 9.01 -25.34 8.96
C SER A 19 8.78 -23.85 8.60
N GLY A 20 9.33 -22.90 9.36
CA GLY A 20 8.97 -21.47 9.24
C GLY A 20 9.79 -20.66 8.23
N ASP A 21 10.32 -21.27 7.17
CA ASP A 21 10.96 -20.52 6.09
C ASP A 21 9.96 -19.48 5.50
N GLY A 22 10.34 -18.19 5.52
CA GLY A 22 9.50 -17.07 5.09
C GLY A 22 8.38 -16.65 6.06
N ALA A 23 8.29 -17.26 7.25
CA ALA A 23 7.25 -16.96 8.21
C ALA A 23 7.36 -15.52 8.75
N HIS A 24 6.22 -14.86 8.94
CA HIS A 24 6.14 -13.57 9.61
C HIS A 24 5.49 -13.75 10.99
N GLY A 25 6.13 -13.26 12.05
CA GLY A 25 5.55 -13.28 13.39
C GLY A 25 4.36 -12.33 13.49
N VAL A 26 4.58 -11.05 13.20
CA VAL A 26 3.52 -10.03 13.10
C VAL A 26 3.66 -9.29 11.78
N LEU A 27 2.58 -9.26 10.98
CA LEU A 27 2.43 -8.37 9.83
C LEU A 27 1.32 -7.37 10.12
N ALA A 28 1.69 -6.09 10.22
CA ALA A 28 0.76 -4.97 10.41
C ALA A 28 0.92 -3.98 9.25
N GLN A 29 -0.05 -3.92 8.36
CA GLN A 29 0.10 -3.14 7.12
C GLN A 29 -1.13 -2.30 6.82
N SER A 30 -0.94 -0.98 6.70
CA SER A 30 -1.93 -0.08 6.11
C SER A 30 -1.53 0.27 4.70
N VAL A 31 -2.44 0.05 3.75
CA VAL A 31 -2.21 0.38 2.34
C VAL A 31 -3.25 1.39 1.86
N GLY A 32 -2.77 2.47 1.26
CA GLY A 32 -3.57 3.44 0.53
C GLY A 32 -4.24 2.82 -0.71
N GLY A 33 -5.48 3.18 -0.99
CA GLY A 33 -6.14 2.73 -2.22
C GLY A 33 -5.45 3.36 -3.44
N GLY A 34 -5.36 2.64 -4.55
CA GLY A 34 -4.85 3.23 -5.80
C GLY A 34 -5.78 4.31 -6.36
N GLY A 35 -5.22 5.19 -7.17
CA GLY A 35 -5.98 6.15 -7.98
C GLY A 35 -6.76 5.48 -9.11
N GLY A 36 -7.73 6.21 -9.66
CA GLY A 36 -8.54 5.76 -10.79
C GLY A 36 -7.98 6.18 -12.15
N ASN A 37 -8.39 5.49 -13.22
CA ASN A 37 -8.12 5.93 -14.58
C ASN A 37 -9.17 6.94 -15.03
N GLY A 38 -8.74 8.02 -15.69
CA GLY A 38 -9.62 8.99 -16.31
C GLY A 38 -10.34 8.42 -17.53
N GLY A 39 -11.56 8.91 -17.78
CA GLY A 39 -12.39 8.43 -18.90
C GLY A 39 -11.82 8.78 -20.27
N PHE A 40 -11.99 7.88 -21.24
CA PHE A 40 -11.69 8.17 -22.64
C PHE A 40 -12.76 9.10 -23.24
N ALA A 41 -12.32 10.09 -24.01
CA ALA A 41 -13.21 11.00 -24.72
C ALA A 41 -13.20 10.78 -26.23
N LEU A 42 -14.39 10.69 -26.83
CA LEU A 42 -14.62 10.62 -28.27
C LEU A 42 -15.50 11.78 -28.72
N SER A 43 -15.09 12.49 -29.76
CA SER A 43 -15.87 13.57 -30.36
C SER A 43 -15.85 13.47 -31.89
N VAL A 44 -17.03 13.47 -32.51
CA VAL A 44 -17.17 13.41 -33.97
C VAL A 44 -18.16 14.48 -34.40
N ALA A 45 -17.75 15.34 -35.34
CA ALA A 45 -18.58 16.45 -35.80
C ALA A 45 -18.28 16.81 -37.27
N PRO A 46 -19.28 17.35 -38.01
CA PRO A 46 -19.11 17.68 -39.43
C PRO A 46 -18.14 18.85 -39.68
N ALA A 47 -17.89 19.71 -38.70
CA ALA A 47 -17.00 20.87 -38.84
C ALA A 47 -15.91 20.88 -37.78
N VAL A 48 -16.27 21.15 -36.52
CA VAL A 48 -15.31 21.25 -35.41
C VAL A 48 -15.60 20.17 -34.38
N ALA A 49 -14.60 19.32 -34.11
CA ALA A 49 -14.66 18.33 -33.04
C ALA A 49 -13.58 18.63 -32.00
N VAL A 50 -13.97 18.56 -30.73
CA VAL A 50 -13.09 18.71 -29.58
C VAL A 50 -13.33 17.56 -28.62
N ALA A 51 -12.27 16.83 -28.27
CA ALA A 51 -12.29 15.77 -27.26
C ALA A 51 -11.25 16.07 -26.17
N ILE A 52 -11.68 15.97 -24.91
CA ILE A 52 -10.81 16.16 -23.74
C ILE A 52 -10.98 14.94 -22.85
N GLY A 53 -9.90 14.17 -22.69
CA GLY A 53 -9.87 12.99 -21.83
C GLY A 53 -10.01 13.37 -20.36
N GLY A 54 -10.66 12.51 -19.57
CA GLY A 54 -10.83 12.74 -18.14
C GLY A 54 -9.51 12.67 -17.38
N GLY A 55 -9.35 13.43 -16.29
CA GLY A 55 -8.21 13.28 -15.39
C GLY A 55 -8.23 11.96 -14.62
N GLY A 56 -7.05 11.46 -14.24
CA GLY A 56 -6.92 10.33 -13.31
C GLY A 56 -7.32 10.69 -11.88
N GLY A 57 -7.72 9.69 -11.10
CA GLY A 57 -8.02 9.86 -9.68
C GLY A 57 -6.75 9.90 -8.83
N THR A 58 -6.77 10.64 -7.72
CA THR A 58 -5.66 10.64 -6.73
C THR A 58 -5.55 9.29 -6.03
N GLY A 59 -4.33 8.86 -5.72
CA GLY A 59 -4.10 7.76 -4.79
C GLY A 59 -4.55 8.12 -3.38
N GLY A 60 -5.04 7.14 -2.62
CA GLY A 60 -5.43 7.30 -1.24
C GLY A 60 -4.22 7.20 -0.30
N ASN A 61 -4.22 7.99 0.77
CA ASN A 61 -3.22 7.86 1.83
C ASN A 61 -3.41 6.53 2.57
N ALA A 62 -2.31 5.96 3.09
CA ALA A 62 -2.39 4.96 4.15
C ALA A 62 -2.72 5.63 5.49
N GLY A 63 -3.05 4.81 6.49
CA GLY A 63 -3.22 5.27 7.86
C GLY A 63 -2.04 4.85 8.72
N ALA A 64 -1.91 5.45 9.90
CA ALA A 64 -0.89 5.09 10.86
C ALA A 64 -0.91 3.59 11.20
N VAL A 65 0.25 3.02 11.45
CA VAL A 65 0.40 1.63 11.90
C VAL A 65 1.01 1.66 13.29
N ASN A 66 0.29 1.11 14.27
CA ASN A 66 0.76 1.01 15.64
C ASN A 66 0.83 -0.45 16.07
N VAL A 67 2.02 -0.93 16.39
CA VAL A 67 2.24 -2.27 16.93
C VAL A 67 2.62 -2.13 18.40
N ASN A 68 1.79 -2.68 19.28
CA ASN A 68 1.91 -2.58 20.73
C ASN A 68 2.29 -3.94 21.34
N GLN A 69 3.46 -3.99 21.97
CA GLN A 69 3.88 -5.09 22.85
C GLN A 69 4.01 -4.57 24.29
N ALA A 70 2.86 -4.29 24.90
CA ALA A 70 2.78 -3.53 26.14
C ALA A 70 2.79 -4.38 27.43
N ALA A 71 2.51 -5.69 27.35
CA ALA A 71 2.60 -6.54 28.54
C ALA A 71 4.05 -6.97 28.83
N THR A 72 4.34 -7.37 30.06
CA THR A 72 5.59 -8.05 30.44
C THR A 72 5.48 -9.52 30.02
N GLY A 73 6.40 -10.01 29.17
CA GLY A 73 6.39 -11.41 28.70
C GLY A 73 5.89 -11.72 27.27
N PRO A 74 5.17 -10.85 26.52
CA PRO A 74 4.94 -11.05 25.10
C PRO A 74 6.27 -11.20 24.38
N THR A 75 6.38 -12.30 23.65
CA THR A 75 7.57 -12.60 22.85
C THR A 75 7.12 -12.97 21.45
N VAL A 76 7.72 -12.37 20.44
CA VAL A 76 7.60 -12.86 19.06
C VAL A 76 8.84 -13.69 18.77
N ASP A 77 8.69 -15.01 18.66
CA ASP A 77 9.76 -15.95 18.33
C ASP A 77 9.52 -16.55 16.93
N THR A 78 10.38 -16.24 15.98
CA THR A 78 10.20 -16.56 14.56
C THR A 78 11.39 -17.37 14.09
N ASN A 79 11.17 -18.55 13.51
CA ASN A 79 12.24 -19.47 13.13
C ASN A 79 12.09 -19.92 11.68
N GLY A 80 13.18 -19.92 10.92
CA GLY A 80 13.22 -20.33 9.52
C GLY A 80 14.00 -19.34 8.65
N ARG A 81 14.48 -19.78 7.49
CA ARG A 81 15.18 -18.93 6.53
C ARG A 81 14.25 -17.86 5.97
N SER A 82 14.74 -16.63 5.85
CA SER A 82 13.96 -15.47 5.40
C SER A 82 12.72 -15.16 6.26
N ALA A 83 12.68 -15.67 7.50
CA ALA A 83 11.62 -15.34 8.45
C ALA A 83 11.72 -13.87 8.90
N ILE A 84 10.57 -13.26 9.22
CA ILE A 84 10.49 -11.88 9.70
C ILE A 84 9.80 -11.85 11.07
N GLY A 85 10.44 -11.22 12.04
CA GLY A 85 9.88 -11.02 13.38
C GLY A 85 8.61 -10.18 13.33
N ILE A 86 8.80 -8.88 13.11
CA ILE A 86 7.70 -7.92 12.97
C ILE A 86 7.89 -7.08 11.71
N LEU A 87 6.90 -7.11 10.83
CA LEU A 87 6.80 -6.22 9.69
C LEU A 87 5.64 -5.25 9.90
N ALA A 88 5.95 -3.97 10.07
CA ALA A 88 4.98 -2.90 10.20
C ALA A 88 5.17 -1.87 9.08
N GLN A 89 4.13 -1.59 8.29
CA GLN A 89 4.24 -0.74 7.10
C GLN A 89 3.01 0.10 6.84
N SER A 90 3.21 1.41 6.67
CA SER A 90 2.19 2.32 6.14
C SER A 90 2.60 2.76 4.74
N VAL A 91 1.86 2.32 3.72
CA VAL A 91 2.20 2.51 2.31
C VAL A 91 1.09 3.25 1.58
N GLY A 92 1.35 4.49 1.18
CA GLY A 92 0.42 5.26 0.36
C GLY A 92 0.11 4.59 -1.00
N GLY A 93 -1.09 4.81 -1.52
CA GLY A 93 -1.53 4.22 -2.78
C GLY A 93 -0.96 4.95 -3.99
N GLY A 94 -0.75 4.24 -5.10
CA GLY A 94 -0.30 4.84 -6.35
C GLY A 94 -1.34 5.84 -6.92
N GLY A 95 -0.86 6.82 -7.69
CA GLY A 95 -1.73 7.78 -8.39
C GLY A 95 -2.49 7.19 -9.59
N GLY A 96 -3.39 7.97 -10.18
CA GLY A 96 -4.20 7.55 -11.32
C GLY A 96 -3.67 8.03 -12.67
N ASN A 97 -4.05 7.32 -13.74
CA ASN A 97 -3.70 7.69 -15.11
C ASN A 97 -4.77 8.58 -15.74
N GLY A 98 -4.37 9.56 -16.55
CA GLY A 98 -5.30 10.33 -17.36
C GLY A 98 -5.90 9.50 -18.50
N GLY A 99 -7.11 9.88 -18.93
CA GLY A 99 -7.82 9.24 -20.03
C GLY A 99 -7.35 9.74 -21.40
N GLY A 100 -7.39 8.88 -22.41
CA GLY A 100 -7.11 9.28 -23.79
C GLY A 100 -8.22 10.17 -24.37
N ALA A 101 -7.93 10.80 -25.50
CA ALA A 101 -8.91 11.57 -26.26
C ALA A 101 -8.73 11.36 -27.77
N PHE A 102 -9.85 11.32 -28.49
CA PHE A 102 -9.86 11.27 -29.95
C PHE A 102 -10.97 12.14 -30.52
N ALA A 103 -10.62 13.01 -31.47
CA ALA A 103 -11.54 13.93 -32.14
C ALA A 103 -11.46 13.77 -33.65
N LEU A 104 -12.61 13.76 -34.31
CA LEU A 104 -12.76 13.78 -35.78
C LEU A 104 -13.74 14.87 -36.21
N GLY A 105 -13.19 16.00 -36.64
CA GLY A 105 -13.91 17.12 -37.24
C GLY A 105 -13.62 17.25 -38.73
N GLY A 106 -14.62 17.61 -39.53
CA GLY A 106 -14.45 17.80 -40.97
C GLY A 106 -13.58 19.00 -41.38
N ILE A 107 -13.37 19.95 -40.46
CA ILE A 107 -12.50 21.12 -40.65
C ILE A 107 -11.42 21.17 -39.57
N VAL A 108 -11.81 21.11 -38.29
CA VAL A 108 -10.90 21.21 -37.15
C VAL A 108 -11.10 20.04 -36.20
N SER A 109 -9.99 19.39 -35.82
CA SER A 109 -9.97 18.34 -34.81
C SER A 109 -8.99 18.73 -33.70
N VAL A 110 -9.47 18.76 -32.46
CA VAL A 110 -8.64 18.99 -31.27
C VAL A 110 -8.84 17.84 -30.29
N SER A 111 -7.74 17.17 -29.95
CA SER A 111 -7.69 16.12 -28.93
C SER A 111 -6.70 16.49 -27.84
N VAL A 112 -7.17 16.51 -26.58
CA VAL A 112 -6.34 16.75 -25.40
C VAL A 112 -6.50 15.55 -24.46
N GLY A 113 -5.42 14.83 -24.20
CA GLY A 113 -5.44 13.76 -23.20
C GLY A 113 -5.66 14.31 -21.79
N GLY A 114 -6.22 13.48 -20.92
CA GLY A 114 -6.33 13.76 -19.50
C GLY A 114 -4.97 13.68 -18.81
N SER A 115 -4.83 14.41 -17.69
CA SER A 115 -3.66 14.31 -16.83
C SER A 115 -3.75 13.12 -15.88
N GLY A 116 -2.60 12.57 -15.49
CA GLY A 116 -2.52 11.71 -14.31
C GLY A 116 -2.77 12.49 -13.01
N SER A 117 -2.69 11.80 -11.89
CA SER A 117 -2.88 12.40 -10.55
C SER A 117 -1.90 11.86 -9.53
N ALA A 118 -1.74 12.58 -8.42
CA ALA A 118 -0.75 12.29 -7.39
C ALA A 118 -1.01 10.94 -6.69
N ALA A 119 0.07 10.31 -6.20
CA ALA A 119 0.00 9.21 -5.27
C ALA A 119 -0.43 9.70 -3.87
N GLY A 120 -0.92 8.78 -3.04
CA GLY A 120 -1.14 9.00 -1.62
C GLY A 120 0.14 8.82 -0.81
N ASN A 121 0.14 9.36 0.40
CA ASN A 121 1.25 9.25 1.34
C ASN A 121 1.11 8.03 2.25
N GLY A 122 2.26 7.52 2.71
CA GLY A 122 2.31 6.72 3.94
C GLY A 122 2.06 7.60 5.16
N ASP A 123 1.81 6.95 6.30
CA ASP A 123 1.62 7.61 7.59
C ASP A 123 2.60 7.02 8.62
N GLU A 124 2.61 7.54 9.83
CA GLU A 124 3.54 7.13 10.88
C GLU A 124 3.41 5.65 11.23
N VAL A 125 4.56 4.98 11.38
CA VAL A 125 4.65 3.61 11.89
C VAL A 125 5.27 3.67 13.28
N THR A 126 4.47 3.37 14.31
CA THR A 126 4.89 3.34 15.70
C THR A 126 5.02 1.91 16.19
N TYR A 127 6.14 1.62 16.84
CA TYR A 127 6.34 0.37 17.56
C TYR A 127 6.52 0.66 19.05
N ASN A 128 5.55 0.25 19.87
CA ASN A 128 5.56 0.45 21.31
C ASN A 128 5.99 -0.84 22.02
N MET A 129 7.19 -0.83 22.60
CA MET A 129 7.77 -1.95 23.31
C MET A 129 7.94 -1.59 24.79
N ALA A 130 7.31 -2.35 25.68
CA ALA A 130 7.57 -2.26 27.13
C ALA A 130 8.73 -3.19 27.52
N ASN A 131 8.42 -4.41 27.99
CA ASN A 131 9.39 -5.46 28.38
C ASN A 131 9.21 -6.71 27.51
N ALA A 132 8.87 -6.52 26.24
CA ALA A 132 8.65 -7.60 25.29
C ALA A 132 9.91 -7.86 24.44
N LYS A 133 9.96 -9.03 23.81
CA LYS A 133 11.14 -9.48 23.06
C LYS A 133 10.74 -9.94 21.65
N VAL A 134 11.52 -9.59 20.64
CA VAL A 134 11.45 -10.22 19.31
C VAL A 134 12.72 -11.04 19.14
N THR A 135 12.57 -12.32 18.79
CA THR A 135 13.66 -13.22 18.46
C THR A 135 13.39 -13.82 17.08
N THR A 136 14.31 -13.62 16.16
CA THR A 136 14.22 -14.18 14.81
C THR A 136 15.46 -15.05 14.55
N ARG A 137 15.27 -16.27 14.06
CA ARG A 137 16.34 -17.23 13.76
C ARG A 137 16.19 -17.79 12.35
N GLY A 138 17.32 -17.95 11.66
CA GLY A 138 17.39 -18.51 10.33
C GLY A 138 18.39 -17.75 9.46
N THR A 139 18.76 -18.31 8.32
CA THR A 139 19.54 -17.56 7.31
C THR A 139 18.66 -16.50 6.66
N ASP A 140 19.20 -15.34 6.31
CA ASP A 140 18.47 -14.23 5.66
C ASP A 140 17.22 -13.71 6.41
N SER A 141 17.09 -14.03 7.70
CA SER A 141 15.95 -13.62 8.51
C SER A 141 16.09 -12.18 9.03
N ILE A 142 14.97 -11.45 9.20
CA ILE A 142 14.93 -10.06 9.67
C ILE A 142 14.20 -9.97 11.03
N GLY A 143 14.83 -9.29 11.98
CA GLY A 143 14.32 -9.05 13.34
C GLY A 143 13.32 -7.91 13.42
#